data_AF-A0A2M8P705-F1
#
_entry.id   AF-A0A2M8P705-F1
#
_cell.length_a   1.000
_cell.length_b   1.000
_cell.length_c   1.000
_cell.angle_alpha   90.00
_cell.angle_beta   90.00
_cell.angle_gamma   90.00
#
_symmetry.space_group_name_H-M   'P 1'
#
loop_
_entity.id
_entity.type
_entity.pdbx_description
1 polymer ?
#
loop_
_entity_poly.entity_id
_entity_poly.type
_entity_poly.pdbx_seq_one_letter_code
_entity_poly.pdbx_strand_id
1 'polypeptide(L)'
;YFQGSRLTAWELREMGADVTVVADNTVGSLMADGLINKVIVGSDRSCANGDFANKIGTYQIAVLAREYRIPFIVLTQPSATVKTGDDIPIEIRKSDELLEYGGRRILSGQVKGFYPGFDIVPHTLVTQEIAIDVR
;
A
#
# COMPACT_ATOMS: atom_id res chain seq x y z
N TYR A 1 -9.40 6.84 -4.93
CA TYR A 1 -8.28 6.87 -5.92
C TYR A 1 -8.35 5.76 -6.93
N PHE A 2 -8.35 4.50 -6.47
CA PHE A 2 -8.32 3.33 -7.34
C PHE A 2 -7.05 3.27 -8.19
N GLN A 3 -5.89 3.60 -7.62
CA GLN A 3 -4.61 3.59 -8.34
C GLN A 3 -4.29 2.19 -8.91
N GLY A 4 -4.49 1.14 -8.11
CA GLY A 4 -4.27 -0.23 -8.57
C GLY A 4 -5.12 -0.59 -9.80
N SER A 5 -6.42 -0.27 -9.79
CA SER A 5 -7.30 -0.63 -10.91
C SER A 5 -7.25 0.34 -12.09
N ARG A 6 -6.91 1.63 -11.88
CA ARG A 6 -6.91 2.66 -12.93
C ARG A 6 -5.56 2.87 -13.58
N LEU A 7 -4.46 2.65 -12.85
CA LEU A 7 -3.10 2.91 -13.32
C LEU A 7 -2.34 1.59 -13.45
N THR A 8 -2.09 0.90 -12.33
CA THR A 8 -1.25 -0.31 -12.31
C THR A 8 -1.78 -1.41 -13.23
N ALA A 9 -3.08 -1.70 -13.16
CA ALA A 9 -3.69 -2.71 -14.01
C ALA A 9 -3.62 -2.35 -15.50
N TRP A 10 -3.73 -1.06 -15.84
CA TRP A 10 -3.59 -0.59 -17.20
C TRP A 10 -2.15 -0.74 -17.69
N GLU A 11 -1.16 -0.24 -16.93
CA GLU A 11 0.26 -0.32 -17.28
C GLU A 11 0.73 -1.77 -17.44
N LEU A 12 0.39 -2.66 -16.50
CA LEU A 12 0.75 -4.08 -16.56
C LEU A 12 0.14 -4.78 -17.79
N ARG A 13 -1.11 -4.46 -18.12
CA ARG A 13 -1.76 -4.99 -19.33
C ARG A 13 -1.05 -4.50 -20.59
N GLU A 14 -0.72 -3.22 -20.68
CA GLU A 14 0.03 -2.67 -21.84
C GLU A 14 1.41 -3.33 -21.99
N MET A 15 2.02 -3.76 -20.89
CA MET A 15 3.28 -4.52 -20.88
C MET A 15 3.11 -6.01 -21.22
N GLY A 16 1.88 -6.49 -21.42
CA GLY A 16 1.57 -7.90 -21.72
C GLY A 16 1.62 -8.83 -20.51
N ALA A 17 1.60 -8.29 -19.29
CA ALA A 17 1.51 -9.11 -18.08
C ALA A 17 0.08 -9.66 -17.89
N ASP A 18 -0.01 -10.89 -17.39
CA ASP A 18 -1.28 -11.43 -16.90
C ASP A 18 -1.63 -10.75 -15.57
N VAL A 19 -2.73 -9.98 -15.57
CA VAL A 19 -3.10 -9.10 -14.46
C VAL A 19 -4.54 -9.33 -14.04
N THR A 20 -4.72 -9.63 -12.76
CA THR A 20 -6.03 -9.73 -12.12
C THR A 20 -6.17 -8.64 -11.08
N VAL A 21 -7.22 -7.81 -11.21
CA VAL A 21 -7.57 -6.80 -10.20
C VAL A 21 -8.43 -7.46 -9.12
N VAL A 22 -8.06 -7.25 -7.86
CA VAL A 22 -8.80 -7.73 -6.70
C VAL A 22 -9.19 -6.56 -5.80
N ALA A 23 -10.20 -6.75 -4.95
CA ALA A 23 -10.54 -5.75 -3.94
C ALA A 23 -9.60 -5.85 -2.74
N ASP A 24 -9.31 -4.73 -2.07
CA ASP A 24 -8.35 -4.70 -0.97
C ASP A 24 -8.73 -5.65 0.18
N ASN A 25 -10.04 -5.87 0.39
CA ASN A 25 -10.58 -6.73 1.45
C ASN A 25 -10.50 -8.24 1.15
N THR A 26 -10.06 -8.64 -0.04
CA THR A 26 -9.89 -10.07 -0.39
C THR A 26 -8.48 -10.57 -0.15
N VAL A 27 -7.51 -9.69 0.12
CA VAL A 27 -6.08 -10.05 0.22
C VAL A 27 -5.86 -11.17 1.24
N GLY A 28 -6.48 -11.09 2.41
CA GLY A 28 -6.37 -12.12 3.44
C GLY A 28 -6.85 -13.50 2.97
N SER A 29 -8.00 -13.57 2.29
CA SER A 29 -8.54 -14.83 1.76
C SER A 29 -7.64 -15.41 0.66
N LEU A 30 -7.12 -14.57 -0.25
CA LEU A 30 -6.24 -15.02 -1.32
C LEU A 30 -4.91 -15.58 -0.77
N MET A 31 -4.38 -14.97 0.30
CA MET A 31 -3.19 -15.50 0.98
C MET A 31 -3.50 -16.82 1.70
N ALA A 32 -4.66 -16.93 2.37
CA ALA A 32 -5.11 -18.15 3.04
C ALA A 32 -5.29 -19.32 2.06
N ASP A 33 -5.80 -19.04 0.87
CA ASP A 33 -6.01 -20.02 -0.20
C ASP A 33 -4.70 -20.39 -0.94
N GLY A 34 -3.56 -19.80 -0.55
CA GLY A 34 -2.26 -20.07 -1.16
C GLY A 34 -2.10 -19.53 -2.58
N LEU A 35 -2.96 -18.60 -3.00
CA LEU A 35 -2.92 -18.00 -4.34
C LEU A 35 -1.84 -16.92 -4.48
N ILE A 36 -1.29 -16.44 -3.36
CA ILE A 36 -0.24 -15.42 -3.31
C ILE A 36 1.05 -16.04 -2.80
N ASN A 37 2.14 -15.89 -3.55
CA ASN A 37 3.45 -16.42 -3.18
C ASN A 37 4.48 -15.35 -2.78
N LYS A 38 4.24 -14.08 -3.15
CA LYS A 38 5.09 -12.92 -2.84
C LYS A 38 4.22 -11.67 -2.85
N VAL A 39 4.62 -10.68 -2.04
CA VAL A 39 4.08 -9.32 -2.09
C VAL A 39 5.22 -8.38 -2.45
N ILE A 40 5.00 -7.51 -3.44
CA ILE A 40 5.94 -6.46 -3.83
C ILE A 40 5.20 -5.13 -3.80
N VAL A 41 5.74 -4.15 -3.08
CA VAL A 41 5.19 -2.80 -3.00
C VAL A 41 6.27 -1.75 -3.24
N GLY A 42 5.85 -0.54 -3.62
CA GLY A 42 6.72 0.63 -3.56
C GLY A 42 6.81 1.22 -2.15
N SER A 43 7.51 2.34 -2.05
CA SER A 43 7.52 3.20 -0.86
C SER A 43 7.45 4.66 -1.31
N ASP A 44 6.62 5.44 -0.64
CA ASP A 44 6.53 6.88 -0.87
C ASP A 44 7.63 7.61 -0.11
N ARG A 45 7.95 7.16 1.11
CA ARG A 45 9.02 7.73 1.93
C ARG A 45 9.63 6.68 2.84
N SER A 46 10.92 6.46 2.69
CA SER A 46 11.70 5.54 3.53
C SER A 46 12.41 6.30 4.65
N CYS A 47 12.73 5.58 5.73
CA CYS A 47 13.47 6.07 6.90
C CYS A 47 14.83 5.39 6.99
N ALA A 48 15.75 6.00 7.73
CA ALA A 48 17.08 5.47 7.96
C ALA A 48 17.08 4.13 8.73
N ASN A 49 16.05 3.89 9.57
CA ASN A 49 15.88 2.60 10.26
C ASN A 49 15.20 1.52 9.40
N GLY A 50 14.84 1.83 8.14
CA GLY A 50 14.15 0.92 7.23
C GLY A 50 12.62 0.99 7.28
N ASP A 51 12.02 1.70 8.23
CA ASP A 51 10.57 1.94 8.21
C ASP A 51 10.23 2.74 6.96
N PHE A 52 9.02 2.56 6.46
CA PHE A 52 8.58 3.34 5.32
C PHE A 52 7.09 3.64 5.38
N ALA A 53 6.72 4.81 4.83
CA ALA A 53 5.35 5.14 4.51
C ALA A 53 5.04 4.69 3.09
N ASN A 54 3.88 4.07 2.90
CA ASN A 54 3.32 3.77 1.60
C ASN A 54 1.80 3.93 1.63
N LYS A 55 1.15 3.84 0.46
CA LYS A 55 -0.31 3.95 0.32
C LYS A 55 -1.05 3.15 1.42
N ILE A 56 -2.05 3.79 2.04
CA ILE A 56 -2.88 3.18 3.10
C ILE A 56 -3.37 1.79 2.66
N GLY A 57 -3.23 0.82 3.55
CA GLY A 57 -3.46 -0.59 3.27
C GLY A 57 -2.17 -1.41 3.13
N THR A 58 -1.00 -0.79 3.04
CA THR A 58 0.26 -1.52 2.92
C THR A 58 0.63 -2.23 4.22
N TYR A 59 0.43 -1.58 5.37
CA TYR A 59 0.70 -2.16 6.68
C TYR A 59 -0.12 -3.42 6.95
N GLN A 60 -1.43 -3.41 6.65
CA GLN A 60 -2.27 -4.61 6.81
C GLN A 60 -1.80 -5.77 5.91
N ILE A 61 -1.36 -5.48 4.67
CA ILE A 61 -0.85 -6.50 3.76
C ILE A 61 0.46 -7.07 4.30
N ALA A 62 1.35 -6.24 4.85
CA ALA A 62 2.59 -6.69 5.48
C ALA A 62 2.35 -7.60 6.70
N VAL A 63 1.37 -7.26 7.54
CA VAL A 63 0.95 -8.09 8.68
C VAL A 63 0.43 -9.45 8.21
N LEU A 64 -0.45 -9.46 7.20
CA LEU A 64 -0.99 -10.69 6.62
C LEU A 64 0.09 -11.53 5.94
N ALA A 65 1.00 -10.90 5.19
CA ALA A 65 2.11 -11.59 4.56
C ALA A 65 2.99 -12.31 5.59
N ARG A 66 3.27 -11.66 6.73
CA ARG A 66 3.99 -12.31 7.84
C ARG A 66 3.23 -13.51 8.41
N GLU A 67 1.93 -13.37 8.65
CA GLU A 67 1.08 -14.45 9.18
C GLU A 67 1.11 -15.70 8.28
N TYR A 68 0.96 -15.51 6.97
CA TYR A 68 0.99 -16.59 5.99
C TYR A 68 2.40 -16.95 5.49
N ARG A 69 3.46 -16.37 6.09
CA ARG A 69 4.87 -16.60 5.73
C ARG A 69 5.19 -16.33 4.26
N ILE A 70 4.52 -15.34 3.69
CA ILE A 70 4.73 -14.85 2.32
C ILE A 70 5.82 -13.78 2.34
N PRO A 71 6.86 -13.86 1.49
CA PRO A 71 7.85 -12.81 1.36
C PRO A 71 7.23 -11.46 1.02
N PHE A 72 7.42 -10.49 1.91
CA PHE A 72 7.04 -9.10 1.71
C PHE A 72 8.26 -8.28 1.30
N ILE A 73 8.24 -7.77 0.07
CA ILE A 73 9.38 -7.11 -0.58
C ILE A 73 9.00 -5.65 -0.82
N VAL A 74 9.88 -4.73 -0.44
CA VAL A 74 9.71 -3.30 -0.67
C VAL A 74 10.73 -2.79 -1.68
N LEU A 75 10.24 -2.04 -2.67
CA LEU A 75 11.06 -1.23 -3.54
C LEU A 75 11.26 0.14 -2.88
N THR A 76 12.50 0.47 -2.53
CA THR A 76 12.83 1.57 -1.62
C THR A 76 13.85 2.54 -2.21
N GLN A 77 13.84 3.78 -1.73
CA GLN A 77 14.92 4.74 -1.95
C GLN A 77 15.65 5.01 -0.63
N PRO A 78 16.99 5.19 -0.65
CA PRO A 78 17.75 5.52 0.54
C PRO A 78 17.26 6.83 1.18
N SER A 79 17.15 6.85 2.51
CA SER A 79 16.82 8.05 3.27
C SER A 79 17.85 8.25 4.39
N ALA A 80 18.48 9.42 4.40
CA ALA A 80 19.48 9.78 5.40
C ALA A 80 18.97 10.80 6.43
N THR A 81 17.77 11.38 6.21
CA THR A 81 17.27 12.53 6.97
C THR A 81 16.13 12.18 7.91
N VAL A 82 15.26 11.24 7.53
CA VAL A 82 14.14 10.78 8.36
C VAL A 82 14.60 9.54 9.13
N LYS A 83 14.53 9.55 10.46
CA LYS A 83 15.13 8.49 11.28
C LYS A 83 14.23 7.27 11.39
N THR A 84 12.95 7.50 11.69
CA THR A 84 11.96 6.46 12.01
C THR A 84 10.61 6.77 11.38
N GLY A 85 9.72 5.76 11.30
CA GLY A 85 8.37 5.96 10.79
C GLY A 85 7.54 7.00 11.57
N ASP A 86 7.82 7.18 12.86
CA ASP A 86 7.17 8.18 13.72
C ASP A 86 7.48 9.62 13.28
N ASP A 87 8.58 9.82 12.55
CA ASP A 87 8.98 11.12 12.01
C ASP A 87 8.24 11.47 10.70
N ILE A 88 7.42 10.57 10.15
CA ILE A 88 6.66 10.79 8.92
C ILE A 88 5.25 11.33 9.25
N PRO A 89 4.92 12.59 8.90
CA PRO A 89 3.56 13.07 9.02
C PRO A 89 2.65 12.38 8.00
N ILE A 90 1.57 11.77 8.47
CA ILE A 90 0.57 11.13 7.61
C ILE A 90 -0.46 12.16 7.14
N GLU A 91 -0.58 12.29 5.81
CA GLU A 91 -1.61 13.10 5.18
C GLU A 91 -3.01 12.57 5.53
N ILE A 92 -3.84 13.41 6.16
CA ILE A 92 -5.27 13.15 6.31
C ILE A 92 -6.00 13.76 5.13
N ARG A 93 -6.57 12.92 4.29
CA ARG A 93 -7.25 13.31 3.06
C ARG A 93 -8.64 13.86 3.34
N LYS A 94 -9.22 14.52 2.34
CA LYS A 94 -10.60 15.01 2.38
C LYS A 94 -11.57 13.83 2.54
N SER A 95 -12.54 13.97 3.45
CA SER A 95 -13.54 12.94 3.72
C SER A 95 -14.36 12.55 2.49
N ASP A 96 -14.58 13.48 1.57
CA ASP A 96 -15.42 13.27 0.38
C ASP A 96 -14.81 12.22 -0.55
N GLU A 97 -13.48 12.05 -0.52
CA GLU A 97 -12.79 11.01 -1.30
C GLU A 97 -13.07 9.58 -0.80
N LEU A 98 -13.55 9.44 0.44
CA LEU A 98 -14.01 8.20 1.04
C LEU A 98 -15.53 8.04 0.97
N LEU A 99 -16.26 9.15 1.07
CA LEU A 99 -17.72 9.17 1.18
C LEU A 99 -18.44 9.31 -0.18
N GLU A 100 -17.70 9.65 -1.24
CA GLU A 100 -18.24 9.84 -2.59
C GLU A 100 -17.51 8.98 -3.62
N TYR A 101 -18.25 8.51 -4.61
CA TYR A 101 -17.74 7.81 -5.78
C TYR A 101 -18.39 8.37 -7.05
N GLY A 102 -17.58 8.79 -8.03
CA GLY A 102 -18.09 9.36 -9.27
C GLY A 102 -18.94 10.62 -9.10
N GLY A 103 -18.61 11.45 -8.09
CA GLY A 103 -19.37 12.66 -7.75
C GLY A 103 -20.72 12.39 -7.07
N ARG A 104 -20.93 11.17 -6.57
CA ARG A 104 -22.15 10.78 -5.84
C ARG A 104 -21.79 10.25 -4.47
N ARG A 105 -22.49 10.74 -3.44
CA ARG A 105 -22.35 10.25 -2.07
C ARG A 105 -22.81 8.80 -1.97
N ILE A 106 -22.01 7.97 -1.30
CA ILE A 106 -22.23 6.52 -1.16
C ILE A 106 -23.21 6.22 -0.01
N LEU A 107 -23.30 7.11 0.97
CA LEU A 107 -24.11 6.95 2.19
C LEU A 107 -25.16 8.05 2.31
N SER A 108 -26.37 7.67 2.74
CA SER A 108 -27.39 8.63 3.19
C SER A 108 -27.03 9.20 4.57
N GLY A 109 -27.29 10.50 4.78
CA GLY A 109 -27.09 11.15 6.07
C GLY A 109 -25.68 11.70 6.33
N GLN A 110 -25.52 12.34 7.49
CA GLN A 110 -24.27 12.99 7.91
C GLN A 110 -23.37 12.02 8.67
N VAL A 111 -22.41 11.43 7.95
CA VAL A 111 -21.34 10.60 8.50
C VAL A 111 -20.01 11.32 8.24
N LYS A 112 -19.11 11.29 9.22
CA LYS A 112 -17.74 11.83 9.09
C LYS A 112 -16.83 10.75 8.50
N GLY A 113 -16.00 11.13 7.53
CA GLY A 113 -14.95 10.27 6.99
C GLY A 113 -13.62 10.57 7.67
N PHE A 114 -12.83 9.53 7.94
CA PHE A 114 -11.44 9.64 8.36
C PHE A 114 -10.60 8.85 7.36
N TYR A 115 -9.73 9.55 6.62
CA TYR A 115 -9.04 8.94 5.49
C TYR A 115 -7.54 9.27 5.51
N PRO A 116 -6.72 8.50 6.24
CA PRO A 116 -5.27 8.61 6.10
C PRO A 116 -4.85 8.17 4.69
N GLY A 117 -4.00 8.95 4.04
CA GLY A 117 -3.52 8.65 2.68
C GLY A 117 -2.45 7.57 2.63
N PHE A 118 -1.82 7.26 3.77
CA PHE A 118 -0.66 6.39 3.92
C PHE A 118 -0.71 5.67 5.27
N ASP A 119 0.01 4.56 5.38
CA ASP A 119 0.36 3.92 6.64
C ASP A 119 1.87 3.72 6.76
N ILE A 120 2.34 3.55 8.00
CA ILE A 120 3.74 3.22 8.31
C ILE A 120 3.87 1.71 8.37
N VAL A 121 4.84 1.17 7.64
CA VAL A 121 5.22 -0.24 7.68
C VAL A 121 6.55 -0.36 8.42
N PRO A 122 6.56 -1.02 9.59
CA PRO A 122 7.80 -1.27 10.30
C PRO A 122 8.74 -2.18 9.49
N HIS A 123 10.03 -1.85 9.47
CA HIS A 123 11.05 -2.64 8.74
C HIS A 123 11.08 -4.11 9.17
N THR A 124 10.63 -4.43 10.40
CA THR A 124 10.53 -5.80 10.93
C THR A 124 9.53 -6.70 10.19
N LEU A 125 8.64 -6.13 9.37
CA LEU A 125 7.73 -6.88 8.50
C LEU A 125 8.29 -7.11 7.10
N VAL A 126 9.42 -6.49 6.76
CA VAL A 126 10.04 -6.57 5.44
C VAL A 126 10.98 -7.76 5.38
N THR A 127 10.80 -8.59 4.36
CA THR A 127 11.68 -9.75 4.11
C THR A 127 12.87 -9.39 3.22
N GLN A 128 12.69 -8.44 2.30
CA GLN A 128 13.74 -7.97 1.41
C GLN A 128 13.47 -6.51 0.99
N GLU A 129 14.54 -5.72 1.00
CA GLU A 129 14.56 -4.37 0.45
C GLU A 129 15.28 -4.37 -0.90
N ILE A 130 14.69 -3.72 -1.91
CA ILE A 130 15.31 -3.52 -3.22
C ILE A 130 15.43 -2.03 -3.44
N ALA A 131 16.66 -1.52 -3.43
CA ALA A 131 16.92 -0.11 -3.72
C ALA A 131 16.64 0.20 -5.20
N ILE A 132 15.81 1.19 -5.47
CA ILE A 132 15.63 1.74 -6.81
C ILE A 132 16.54 2.96 -6.94
N ASP A 133 17.47 2.90 -7.91
CA ASP A 133 18.31 4.03 -8.30
C ASP A 133 17.63 4.77 -9.46
N VAL A 134 16.83 5.79 -9.15
CA VAL A 134 16.30 6.74 -10.13
C VAL A 134 17.34 7.85 -10.34
N ARG A 135 18.37 7.53 -11.12
CA ARG A 135 19.28 8.53 -11.71
C ARG A 135 18.69 9.11 -12.99
#